data_AF-A0A7S3F810-F1
#
_entry.id   AF-A0A7S3F810-F1
#
_cell.length_a   1.000
_cell.length_b   1.000
_cell.length_c   1.000
_cell.angle_alpha   90.00
_cell.angle_beta   90.00
_cell.angle_gamma   90.00
#
_symmetry.space_group_name_H-M   'P 1'
#
loop_
_entity.id
_entity.type
_entity.pdbx_description
1 polymer ?
#
loop_
_entity_poly.entity_id
_entity_poly.type
_entity_poly.pdbx_seq_one_letter_code
_entity_poly.pdbx_strand_id
1 'polypeptide(L)'
;KVLLPLLAGQLCRRAFGPTLAAAPGSKKLISRTSESLLLLTVYSTFCDTFLRGFGLPPLSLAALLLLVGSTHAAFLAAAWKLGGLLRLRAADRVAVLLSSTQKTLALGLPLLNLIFAGRPDLGLLCTPLLLQHPLQLIVGSVISPKLKSYIANHPDPEPAKDA
;
A
#
# COMPACT_ATOMS: atom_id res chain seq x y z
N LYS A 1 -4.81 -20.02 -3.66
CA LYS A 1 -6.07 -19.39 -3.17
C LYS A 1 -6.22 -17.91 -3.55
N VAL A 2 -5.16 -17.21 -4.02
CA VAL A 2 -5.22 -15.79 -4.43
C VAL A 2 -5.57 -15.59 -5.93
N LEU A 3 -5.27 -16.57 -6.79
CA LEU A 3 -5.63 -16.50 -8.22
C LEU A 3 -7.14 -16.51 -8.47
N LEU A 4 -7.91 -17.21 -7.64
CA LEU A 4 -9.35 -17.36 -7.82
C LEU A 4 -10.10 -16.02 -7.73
N PRO A 5 -9.92 -15.19 -6.68
CA PRO A 5 -10.54 -13.86 -6.64
C PRO A 5 -9.98 -12.92 -7.72
N LEU A 6 -8.72 -13.08 -8.14
CA LEU A 6 -8.15 -12.28 -9.22
C LEU A 6 -8.84 -12.59 -10.56
N LEU A 7 -8.97 -13.87 -10.90
CA LEU A 7 -9.65 -14.33 -12.12
C LEU A 7 -11.13 -13.94 -12.11
N ALA A 8 -11.82 -14.13 -10.99
CA ALA A 8 -13.20 -13.70 -10.82
C ALA A 8 -13.34 -12.17 -10.99
N GLY A 9 -12.42 -11.40 -10.40
CA GLY A 9 -12.38 -9.94 -10.54
C GLY A 9 -12.14 -9.48 -11.99
N GLN A 10 -11.24 -10.14 -12.73
CA GLN A 10 -10.98 -9.82 -14.14
C GLN A 10 -12.17 -10.16 -15.05
N LEU A 11 -12.85 -11.28 -14.80
CA LEU A 11 -14.08 -11.66 -15.53
C LEU A 11 -15.22 -10.68 -15.24
N CYS A 12 -15.42 -10.30 -13.97
CA CYS A 12 -16.38 -9.25 -13.60
C CYS A 12 -16.03 -7.90 -14.22
N ARG A 13 -14.75 -7.51 -14.25
CA ARG A 13 -14.32 -6.26 -14.89
C ARG A 13 -14.59 -6.27 -16.40
N ARG A 14 -14.42 -7.42 -17.05
CA ARG A 14 -14.70 -7.56 -18.49
C ARG A 14 -16.20 -7.51 -18.79
N ALA A 15 -17.05 -8.07 -17.91
CA ALA A 15 -18.50 -8.08 -18.08
C ALA A 15 -19.17 -6.76 -17.70
N PHE A 16 -18.74 -6.13 -16.61
CA PHE A 16 -19.42 -4.96 -16.01
C PHE A 16 -18.59 -3.68 -16.03
N GLY A 17 -17.33 -3.74 -16.44
CA GLY A 17 -16.45 -2.56 -16.53
C GLY A 17 -16.97 -1.44 -17.44
N PRO A 18 -17.51 -1.72 -18.65
CA PRO A 18 -18.05 -0.70 -19.54
C PRO A 18 -19.30 -0.02 -18.95
N THR A 19 -20.19 -0.80 -18.34
CA THR A 19 -21.43 -0.31 -17.72
C THR A 19 -21.16 0.47 -16.44
N LEU A 20 -20.21 0.05 -15.60
CA LEU A 20 -19.78 0.83 -14.43
C LEU A 20 -19.04 2.12 -14.84
N ALA A 21 -18.23 2.09 -15.91
CA ALA A 21 -17.52 3.26 -16.38
C ALA A 21 -18.45 4.33 -16.99
N ALA A 22 -19.57 3.89 -17.58
CA ALA A 22 -20.62 4.77 -18.11
C ALA A 22 -21.54 5.36 -17.02
N ALA A 23 -21.61 4.75 -15.83
CA ALA A 23 -22.47 5.22 -14.74
C ALA A 23 -21.90 6.51 -14.09
N PRO A 24 -22.71 7.59 -13.97
CA PRO A 24 -22.27 8.81 -13.32
C PRO A 24 -21.93 8.55 -11.84
N GLY A 25 -20.73 8.95 -11.41
CA GLY A 25 -20.32 8.87 -10.00
C GLY A 25 -19.75 7.53 -9.52
N SER A 26 -19.72 6.50 -10.37
CA SER A 26 -19.15 5.18 -10.03
C SER A 26 -17.71 5.26 -9.52
N LYS A 27 -16.85 6.07 -10.18
CA LYS A 27 -15.46 6.30 -9.75
C LYS A 27 -15.37 6.89 -8.34
N LYS A 28 -16.27 7.81 -7.99
CA LYS A 28 -16.30 8.46 -6.67
C LYS A 28 -16.79 7.49 -5.59
N LEU A 29 -17.79 6.66 -5.92
CA LEU A 29 -18.26 5.61 -5.02
C LEU A 29 -17.17 4.58 -4.74
N ILE A 30 -16.49 4.07 -5.79
CA ILE A 30 -15.39 3.11 -5.65
C ILE A 30 -14.26 3.68 -4.78
N SER A 31 -13.87 4.94 -5.00
CA SER A 31 -12.86 5.62 -4.17
C SER A 31 -13.29 5.67 -2.71
N ARG A 32 -14.53 6.13 -2.43
CA ARG A 32 -15.08 6.22 -1.07
C ARG A 32 -15.16 4.86 -0.39
N THR A 33 -15.62 3.83 -1.10
CA THR A 33 -15.69 2.46 -0.56
C THR A 33 -14.29 1.95 -0.23
N SER A 34 -13.30 2.20 -1.10
CA SER A 34 -11.90 1.85 -0.82
C SER A 34 -11.36 2.58 0.41
N GLU A 35 -11.66 3.86 0.57
CA GLU A 35 -11.27 4.67 1.74
C GLU A 35 -11.97 4.17 3.02
N SER A 36 -13.26 3.84 2.96
CA SER A 36 -14.00 3.30 4.11
C SER A 36 -13.50 1.91 4.51
N LEU A 37 -13.21 1.04 3.54
CA LEU A 37 -12.67 -0.29 3.81
C LEU A 37 -11.26 -0.21 4.43
N LEU A 38 -10.46 0.74 3.95
CA LEU A 38 -9.17 1.08 4.55
C LEU A 38 -9.35 1.50 6.02
N LEU A 39 -10.24 2.44 6.30
CA LEU A 39 -10.49 2.93 7.64
C LEU A 39 -10.98 1.81 8.58
N LEU A 40 -11.88 0.97 8.08
CA LEU A 40 -12.39 -0.19 8.80
C LEU A 40 -11.29 -1.20 9.11
N THR A 41 -10.37 -1.44 8.16
CA THR A 41 -9.24 -2.34 8.38
C THR A 41 -8.33 -1.83 9.49
N VAL A 42 -7.97 -0.54 9.46
CA VAL A 42 -7.17 0.10 10.53
C VAL A 42 -7.87 -0.02 11.88
N TYR A 43 -9.18 0.25 11.92
CA TYR A 43 -10.00 0.13 13.13
C TYR A 43 -10.05 -1.32 13.65
N SER A 44 -10.34 -2.30 12.80
CA SER A 44 -10.38 -3.72 13.17
C SER A 44 -9.03 -4.21 13.67
N THR A 45 -7.93 -3.82 13.03
CA THR A 45 -6.59 -4.17 13.51
C THR A 45 -6.29 -3.53 14.88
N PHE A 46 -6.69 -2.28 15.10
CA PHE A 46 -6.54 -1.62 16.39
C PHE A 46 -7.34 -2.31 17.49
N CYS A 47 -8.60 -2.65 17.23
CA CYS A 47 -9.47 -3.36 18.18
C CYS A 47 -8.96 -4.78 18.49
N ASP A 48 -8.55 -5.56 17.47
CA ASP A 48 -8.00 -6.92 17.67
C ASP A 48 -6.74 -6.89 18.54
N THR A 49 -5.91 -5.87 18.31
CA THR A 49 -4.70 -5.61 19.08
C THR A 49 -4.99 -5.24 20.54
N PHE A 50 -6.01 -4.40 20.78
CA PHE A 50 -6.41 -3.98 22.13
C PHE A 50 -7.04 -5.11 22.94
N LEU A 51 -7.81 -5.99 22.28
CA LEU A 51 -8.48 -7.13 22.91
C LEU A 51 -7.53 -8.30 23.18
N ARG A 52 -6.57 -8.59 22.29
CA ARG A 52 -5.62 -9.69 22.46
C ARG A 52 -4.45 -9.33 23.38
N GLY A 53 -4.15 -8.04 23.52
CA GLY A 53 -2.87 -7.59 24.07
C GLY A 53 -1.71 -7.98 23.16
N PHE A 54 -0.67 -7.16 23.06
CA PHE A 54 0.43 -7.45 22.14
C PHE A 54 1.25 -8.70 22.50
N GLY A 55 1.05 -9.28 23.69
CA GLY A 55 1.87 -10.40 24.21
C GLY A 55 3.36 -10.04 24.35
N LEU A 56 3.72 -8.78 24.10
CA LEU A 56 5.07 -8.25 24.02
C LEU A 56 5.19 -7.02 24.92
N PRO A 57 6.37 -6.79 25.53
CA PRO A 57 6.63 -5.56 26.28
C PRO A 57 6.37 -4.31 25.40
N PRO A 58 5.78 -3.23 25.94
CA PRO A 58 5.54 -1.99 25.18
C PRO A 58 6.80 -1.45 24.50
N LEU A 59 7.96 -1.63 25.13
CA LEU A 59 9.26 -1.23 24.61
C LEU A 59 9.65 -2.04 23.35
N SER A 60 9.42 -3.34 23.34
CA SER A 60 9.73 -4.21 22.19
C SER A 60 8.81 -3.91 21.00
N LEU A 61 7.55 -3.57 21.28
CA LEU A 61 6.61 -3.11 20.26
C LEU A 61 7.03 -1.75 19.69
N ALA A 62 7.40 -0.79 20.54
CA ALA A 62 7.89 0.51 20.11
C ALA A 62 9.16 0.37 19.25
N ALA A 63 10.10 -0.49 19.67
CA ALA A 63 11.29 -0.81 18.90
C ALA A 63 10.95 -1.45 17.54
N LEU A 64 9.96 -2.36 17.50
CA LEU A 64 9.52 -2.97 16.26
C LEU A 64 8.88 -1.95 15.30
N LEU A 65 8.01 -1.07 15.81
CA LEU A 65 7.41 0.00 15.02
C LEU A 65 8.46 0.98 14.49
N LEU A 66 9.44 1.35 15.33
CA LEU A 66 10.57 2.18 14.93
C LEU A 66 11.42 1.49 13.85
N LEU A 67 11.73 0.22 14.00
CA LEU A 67 12.50 -0.55 13.02
C LEU A 67 11.76 -0.66 11.69
N VAL A 68 10.48 -1.02 11.72
CA VAL A 68 9.64 -1.15 10.54
C VAL A 68 9.46 0.21 9.85
N GLY A 69 9.19 1.26 10.62
CA GLY A 69 8.99 2.61 10.11
C GLY A 69 10.26 3.22 9.54
N SER A 70 11.39 3.08 10.23
CA SER A 70 12.69 3.55 9.75
C SER A 70 13.12 2.82 8.48
N THR A 71 12.94 1.50 8.42
CA THR A 71 13.22 0.71 7.20
C THR A 71 12.34 1.19 6.04
N HIS A 72 11.04 1.38 6.28
CA HIS A 72 10.12 1.88 5.25
C HIS A 72 10.51 3.28 4.75
N ALA A 73 10.83 4.19 5.66
CA ALA A 73 11.29 5.53 5.33
C ALA A 73 12.62 5.52 4.57
N ALA A 74 13.55 4.63 4.94
CA ALA A 74 14.82 4.46 4.24
C ALA A 74 14.61 4.01 2.79
N PHE A 75 13.69 3.07 2.53
CA PHE A 75 13.35 2.67 1.16
C PHE A 75 12.71 3.80 0.35
N LEU A 76 11.79 4.59 0.95
CA LEU A 76 11.23 5.78 0.29
C LEU A 76 12.32 6.79 -0.07
N ALA A 77 13.22 7.07 0.87
CA ALA A 77 14.32 8.00 0.64
C ALA A 77 15.27 7.49 -0.44
N ALA A 78 15.59 6.20 -0.45
CA ALA A 78 16.42 5.58 -1.47
C ALA A 78 15.77 5.66 -2.86
N ALA A 79 14.48 5.31 -2.98
CA ALA A 79 13.73 5.40 -4.22
C ALA A 79 13.66 6.85 -4.73
N TRP A 80 13.43 7.81 -3.84
CA TRP A 80 13.41 9.23 -4.19
C TRP A 80 14.76 9.74 -4.69
N LYS A 81 15.86 9.37 -4.01
CA LYS A 81 17.22 9.73 -4.41
C LYS A 81 17.59 9.09 -5.74
N LEU A 82 17.28 7.80 -5.93
CA LEU A 82 17.56 7.07 -7.16
C LEU A 82 16.81 7.69 -8.34
N GLY A 83 15.53 8.02 -8.19
CA GLY A 83 14.76 8.71 -9.24
C GLY A 83 15.33 10.08 -9.59
N GLY A 84 15.91 10.79 -8.62
CA GLY A 84 16.63 12.05 -8.87
C GLY A 84 17.96 11.85 -9.60
N LEU A 85 18.73 10.82 -9.23
CA LEU A 85 20.00 10.47 -9.86
C LEU A 85 19.81 10.06 -11.32
N LEU A 86 18.73 9.33 -11.60
CA LEU A 86 18.32 8.94 -12.95
C LEU A 86 17.64 10.07 -13.74
N ARG A 87 17.50 11.27 -13.15
CA ARG A 87 16.84 12.44 -13.76
C ARG A 87 15.46 12.10 -14.33
N LEU A 88 14.71 11.26 -13.61
CA LEU A 88 13.36 10.90 -14.02
C LEU A 88 12.47 12.14 -14.03
N ARG A 89 11.53 12.14 -14.98
CA ARG A 89 10.39 13.06 -15.03
C ARG A 89 9.61 13.06 -13.72
N ALA A 90 8.89 14.14 -13.44
CA ALA A 90 8.23 14.30 -12.14
C ALA A 90 7.18 13.20 -11.92
N ALA A 91 6.42 12.85 -12.96
CA ALA A 91 5.46 11.75 -12.89
C ALA A 91 6.14 10.38 -12.67
N ASP A 92 7.21 10.10 -13.42
CA ASP A 92 7.95 8.83 -13.34
C ASP A 92 8.62 8.66 -11.97
N ARG A 93 9.16 9.74 -11.40
CA ARG A 93 9.76 9.74 -10.07
C ARG A 93 8.74 9.43 -8.97
N VAL A 94 7.55 10.01 -9.07
CA VAL A 94 6.43 9.73 -8.15
C VAL A 94 5.94 8.30 -8.31
N ALA A 95 5.84 7.79 -9.54
CA ALA A 95 5.47 6.40 -9.81
C ALA A 95 6.48 5.43 -9.16
N VAL A 96 7.79 5.62 -9.39
CA VAL A 96 8.84 4.79 -8.77
C VAL A 96 8.77 4.84 -7.24
N LEU A 97 8.58 6.03 -6.65
CA LEU A 97 8.45 6.17 -5.21
C LEU A 97 7.30 5.32 -4.68
N LEU A 98 6.09 5.49 -5.23
CA LEU A 98 4.90 4.79 -4.77
C LEU A 98 4.98 3.28 -5.03
N SER A 99 5.43 2.87 -6.21
CA SER A 99 5.58 1.47 -6.60
C SER A 99 6.64 0.73 -5.79
N SER A 100 7.72 1.41 -5.38
CA SER A 100 8.78 0.78 -4.58
C SER A 100 8.31 0.37 -3.18
N THR A 101 7.41 1.14 -2.58
CA THR A 101 6.90 0.93 -1.22
C THR A 101 5.72 -0.01 -1.12
N GLN A 102 4.95 -0.18 -2.20
CA GLN A 102 3.90 -1.18 -2.27
C GLN A 102 4.49 -2.56 -2.55
N LYS A 103 5.24 -3.10 -1.58
CA LYS A 103 5.55 -4.54 -1.57
C LYS A 103 4.22 -5.29 -1.52
N THR A 104 4.10 -6.38 -2.28
CA THR A 104 2.86 -7.19 -2.35
C THR A 104 2.65 -7.99 -1.06
N LEU A 105 2.38 -7.29 0.04
CA LEU A 105 2.14 -7.86 1.36
C LEU A 105 0.89 -8.78 1.35
N ALA A 106 -0.07 -8.47 0.48
CA ALA A 106 -1.21 -9.33 0.16
C ALA A 106 -0.81 -10.72 -0.41
N LEU A 107 0.34 -10.83 -1.07
CA LEU A 107 0.95 -12.11 -1.47
C LEU A 107 1.87 -12.68 -0.38
N GLY A 108 2.50 -11.81 0.42
CA GLY A 108 3.41 -12.19 1.51
C GLY A 108 2.72 -12.96 2.64
N LEU A 109 1.52 -12.55 3.06
CA LEU A 109 0.79 -13.19 4.17
C LEU A 109 0.36 -14.65 3.85
N PRO A 110 -0.21 -14.95 2.66
CA PRO A 110 -0.47 -16.33 2.25
C PRO A 110 0.81 -17.18 2.11
N LEU A 111 1.91 -16.59 1.63
CA LEU A 111 3.18 -17.30 1.46
C LEU A 111 3.82 -17.62 2.82
N LEU A 112 3.78 -16.70 3.79
CA LEU A 112 4.23 -16.95 5.16
C LEU A 112 3.43 -18.06 5.81
N ASN A 113 2.10 -18.00 5.69
CA ASN A 113 1.22 -19.05 6.22
C ASN A 113 1.48 -20.41 5.56
N LEU A 114 1.92 -20.43 4.31
CA LEU A 114 2.29 -21.67 3.61
C LEU A 114 3.66 -22.21 4.09
N ILE A 115 4.68 -21.35 4.21
CA ILE A 115 6.05 -21.74 4.57
C ILE A 115 6.16 -22.14 6.05
N PHE A 116 5.43 -21.46 6.93
CA PHE A 116 5.50 -21.67 8.38
C PHE A 116 4.29 -22.42 8.95
N ALA A 117 3.46 -23.02 8.08
CA ALA A 117 2.33 -23.86 8.49
C ALA A 117 2.78 -24.89 9.54
N GLY A 118 2.23 -24.81 10.76
CA GLY A 118 2.49 -25.77 11.83
C GLY A 118 3.46 -25.32 12.94
N ARG A 119 4.03 -24.10 12.88
CA ARG A 119 4.81 -23.55 14.01
C ARG A 119 3.94 -22.63 14.89
N PRO A 120 3.95 -22.78 16.23
CA PRO A 120 3.17 -21.92 17.14
C PRO A 120 3.59 -20.44 17.10
N ASP A 121 4.79 -20.14 16.61
CA ASP A 121 5.38 -18.78 16.58
C ASP A 121 4.97 -17.96 15.34
N LEU A 122 4.07 -18.51 14.50
CA LEU A 122 3.57 -17.89 13.26
C LEU A 122 3.01 -16.48 13.47
N GLY A 123 2.34 -16.26 14.60
CA GLY A 123 1.77 -14.95 14.96
C GLY A 123 2.84 -13.88 15.16
N LEU A 124 3.97 -14.24 15.79
CA LEU A 124 5.08 -13.32 16.04
C LEU A 124 5.81 -12.93 14.75
N LEU A 125 5.99 -13.90 13.83
CA LEU A 125 6.60 -13.67 12.51
C LEU A 125 5.69 -12.85 11.58
N CYS A 126 4.37 -12.99 11.72
CA CYS A 126 3.39 -12.21 10.97
C CYS A 126 3.16 -10.80 11.54
N THR A 127 3.47 -10.56 12.82
CA THR A 127 3.21 -9.27 13.49
C THR A 127 3.83 -8.06 12.77
N PRO A 128 5.12 -8.07 12.35
CA PRO A 128 5.72 -6.95 11.63
C PRO A 128 5.07 -6.70 10.27
N LEU A 129 4.65 -7.78 9.59
CA LEU A 129 3.94 -7.71 8.31
C LEU A 129 2.54 -7.09 8.49
N LEU A 130 1.82 -7.48 9.54
CA LEU A 130 0.50 -6.93 9.85
C LEU A 130 0.58 -5.45 10.23
N LEU A 131 1.65 -5.02 10.91
CA LEU A 131 1.89 -3.61 11.27
C LEU A 131 2.36 -2.76 10.08
N GLN A 132 3.06 -3.35 9.10
CA GLN A 132 3.49 -2.63 7.89
C GLN A 132 2.31 -2.13 7.06
N HIS A 133 1.21 -2.87 7.01
CA HIS A 133 0.09 -2.54 6.14
C HIS A 133 -0.59 -1.20 6.50
N PRO A 134 -1.06 -0.97 7.74
CA PRO A 134 -1.63 0.32 8.13
C PRO A 134 -0.60 1.45 8.06
N LEU A 135 0.67 1.18 8.40
CA LEU A 135 1.74 2.18 8.31
C LEU A 135 1.92 2.68 6.87
N GLN A 136 1.98 1.77 5.88
CA GLN A 136 2.11 2.11 4.47
C GLN A 136 0.94 2.97 3.98
N LEU A 137 -0.27 2.67 4.44
CA LEU A 137 -1.48 3.39 4.06
C LEU A 137 -1.50 4.81 4.65
N ILE A 138 -1.12 4.96 5.92
CA ILE A 138 -0.99 6.27 6.58
C ILE A 138 0.09 7.11 5.89
N VAL A 139 1.29 6.53 5.68
CA VAL A 139 2.40 7.22 5.03
C VAL A 139 2.04 7.62 3.59
N GLY A 140 1.44 6.72 2.82
CA GLY A 140 0.96 7.00 1.46
C GLY A 140 -0.08 8.13 1.43
N SER A 141 -1.04 8.12 2.36
CA SER A 141 -2.07 9.16 2.48
C SER A 141 -1.47 10.53 2.81
N VAL A 142 -0.52 10.58 3.75
CA VAL A 142 0.15 11.83 4.16
C VAL A 142 1.05 12.39 3.05
N ILE A 143 1.72 11.53 2.28
CA ILE A 143 2.66 11.95 1.23
C ILE A 143 1.94 12.31 -0.07
N SER A 144 0.78 11.71 -0.37
CA SER A 144 0.06 11.87 -1.65
C SER A 144 -0.24 13.34 -2.03
N PRO A 145 -0.76 14.21 -1.13
CA PRO A 145 -0.97 15.63 -1.46
C PRO A 145 0.32 16.38 -1.83
N LYS A 146 1.44 16.05 -1.16
CA LYS A 146 2.75 16.66 -1.43
C LYS A 146 3.30 16.24 -2.79
N LEU A 147 3.16 14.96 -3.15
CA LEU A 147 3.56 14.47 -4.48
C LEU A 147 2.72 15.09 -5.60
N LYS A 148 1.42 15.30 -5.36
CA LYS A 148 0.53 15.98 -6.32
C LYS A 148 0.98 17.42 -6.57
N SER A 149 1.33 18.16 -5.51
CA SER A 149 1.88 19.51 -5.64
C SER A 149 3.24 19.52 -6.34
N TYR A 150 4.10 18.53 -6.07
CA TYR A 150 5.40 18.41 -6.74
C TYR A 150 5.28 18.25 -8.25
N ILE A 151 4.37 17.38 -8.72
CA ILE A 151 4.08 17.20 -10.15
C ILE A 151 3.52 18.49 -10.76
N ALA A 152 2.60 19.18 -10.07
CA ALA A 152 2.04 20.43 -10.56
C ALA A 152 3.10 21.54 -10.75
N ASN A 153 4.13 21.55 -9.91
CA ASN A 153 5.24 22.51 -9.98
C ASN A 153 6.34 22.12 -10.98
N HIS A 154 6.36 20.85 -11.43
CA HIS A 154 7.31 20.34 -12.41
C HIS A 154 6.54 19.59 -13.50
N PRO A 155 5.72 20.31 -14.30
CA PRO A 155 4.97 19.69 -15.37
C PRO A 155 5.95 19.05 -16.35
N ASP A 156 5.70 17.79 -16.68
CA ASP A 156 6.45 17.12 -17.73
C ASP A 156 6.21 17.87 -19.04
N PRO A 157 7.24 17.99 -19.92
CA PRO A 157 7.06 18.60 -21.22
C PRO A 157 5.93 17.88 -21.96
N GLU A 158 4.98 18.65 -22.52
CA GLU A 158 3.89 18.07 -23.31
C GLU A 158 4.49 17.13 -24.36
N PRO A 159 3.93 15.92 -24.55
CA PRO A 159 4.34 15.10 -25.67
C PRO A 159 4.14 15.93 -26.93
N ALA A 160 5.22 16.14 -27.69
CA ALA A 160 5.18 16.90 -28.93
C ALA A 160 4.01 16.40 -29.77
N LYS A 161 3.03 17.28 -29.98
CA LYS A 161 1.79 16.97 -30.68
C LYS A 161 2.04 17.05 -32.18
N ASP A 162 2.98 16.28 -32.72
CA ASP A 162 3.27 16.27 -34.16
C ASP A 162 3.86 14.92 -34.62
N ALA A 163 2.99 14.07 -35.20
CA ALA A 163 3.14 13.42 -36.52
C ALA A 163 1.96 12.47 -36.76
#